data_AF-A0A0J1BVR1-F1
#
_entry.id   AF-A0A0J1BVR1-F1
#
_cell.length_a   1.000
_cell.length_b   1.000
_cell.length_c   1.000
_cell.angle_alpha   90.00
_cell.angle_beta   90.00
_cell.angle_gamma   90.00
#
_symmetry.space_group_name_H-M   'P 1'
#
loop_
_entity.id
_entity.type
_entity.pdbx_description
1 polymer ?
#
loop_
_entity_poly.entity_id
_entity_poly.type
_entity_poly.pdbx_seq_one_letter_code
_entity_poly.pdbx_strand_id
1 'polypeptide(L)'
;MDPGLTRCGFGLIDMAGNRTASLVDVGVAGTDAADPLDVRVLRIWEAAERWIERYRPDALALERVFAQTSVNTVIGTAHASGAVIASAARHGVPVAWHTPSEVKAAVTGEGRADKASVARMVVRILRLEEAPRPADAADALAIAICHGWRGGGTGVDATARTETHQGARPLAAARSGMTPAQRAWAEAEARARRGGRG
;
A
#
# COMPACT_ATOMS: atom_id res chain seq x y z
N MET A 1 4.73 2.44 -0.76
CA MET A 1 6.13 2.08 -0.41
C MET A 1 6.29 0.57 -0.59
N ASP A 2 7.47 0.14 -1.03
CA ASP A 2 7.84 -1.27 -1.22
C ASP A 2 9.03 -1.61 -0.29
N PRO A 3 8.78 -2.11 0.94
CA PRO A 3 9.82 -2.20 1.96
C PRO A 3 10.81 -3.35 1.74
N GLY A 4 12.08 -3.07 1.93
CA GLY A 4 13.13 -4.09 2.02
C GLY A 4 14.38 -3.54 2.70
N LEU A 5 15.12 -4.38 3.43
CA LEU A 5 16.31 -3.91 4.16
C LEU A 5 17.42 -3.46 3.21
N THR A 6 17.71 -4.25 2.17
CA THR A 6 18.71 -3.88 1.16
C THR A 6 18.20 -2.77 0.24
N ARG A 7 16.89 -2.75 -0.01
CA ARG A 7 16.26 -1.83 -0.97
C ARG A 7 14.80 -1.60 -0.59
N CYS A 8 14.46 -0.37 -0.26
CA CYS A 8 13.13 0.08 0.12
C CYS A 8 12.70 1.17 -0.87
N GLY A 9 11.67 0.88 -1.67
CA GLY A 9 11.12 1.78 -2.68
C GLY A 9 10.13 2.78 -2.09
N PHE A 10 10.31 4.05 -2.43
CA PHE A 10 9.41 5.15 -2.09
C PHE A 10 8.84 5.75 -3.37
N GLY A 11 7.53 5.98 -3.37
CA GLY A 11 6.82 6.61 -4.47
C GLY A 11 5.65 7.38 -3.89
N LEU A 12 5.52 8.64 -4.30
CA LEU A 12 4.44 9.54 -3.93
C LEU A 12 3.78 10.06 -5.20
N ILE A 13 2.46 9.98 -5.21
CA ILE A 13 1.62 10.50 -6.29
C ILE A 13 0.52 11.35 -5.68
N ASP A 14 0.06 12.33 -6.44
CA ASP A 14 -1.23 12.95 -6.21
C ASP A 14 -2.29 12.21 -7.01
N MET A 15 -3.46 12.00 -6.40
CA MET A 15 -4.61 11.38 -7.04
C MET A 15 -5.79 12.35 -7.03
N ALA A 16 -6.14 12.88 -8.20
CA ALA A 16 -7.31 13.73 -8.35
C ALA A 16 -8.61 12.91 -8.25
N GLY A 17 -9.72 13.56 -7.90
CA GLY A 17 -11.03 12.91 -7.77
C GLY A 17 -11.55 12.23 -9.05
N ASN A 18 -11.05 12.65 -10.22
CA ASN A 18 -11.33 12.01 -11.51
C ASN A 18 -10.38 10.84 -11.83
N ARG A 19 -9.62 10.35 -10.84
CA ARG A 19 -8.63 9.28 -10.94
C ARG A 19 -7.40 9.60 -11.80
N THR A 20 -7.16 10.87 -12.10
CA THR A 20 -5.90 11.31 -12.72
C THR A 20 -4.79 11.26 -11.67
N ALA A 21 -3.71 10.54 -11.98
CA ALA A 21 -2.54 10.45 -11.12
C ALA A 21 -1.40 11.32 -11.68
N SER A 22 -0.68 12.01 -10.81
CA SER A 22 0.56 12.72 -11.16
C SER A 22 1.68 12.32 -10.20
N LEU A 23 2.89 12.17 -10.74
CA LEU A 23 4.07 11.90 -9.93
C LEU A 23 4.42 13.14 -9.09
N VAL A 24 4.66 12.93 -7.79
CA VAL A 24 5.18 13.95 -6.88
C VAL A 24 6.66 13.73 -6.62
N ASP A 25 7.04 12.52 -6.16
CA ASP A 25 8.42 12.16 -5.91
C ASP A 25 8.65 10.63 -5.94
N VAL A 26 9.89 10.23 -6.21
CA VAL A 26 10.36 8.84 -6.09
C VAL A 26 11.71 8.79 -5.42
N GLY A 27 11.96 7.71 -4.68
CA GLY A 27 13.26 7.48 -4.08
C GLY A 27 13.46 6.05 -3.65
N VAL A 28 14.68 5.75 -3.27
CA VAL A 28 15.04 4.45 -2.68
C VAL A 28 15.96 4.69 -1.50
N ALA A 29 15.73 3.94 -0.43
CA ALA A 29 16.70 3.77 0.65
C ALA A 29 17.18 2.33 0.68
N GLY A 30 18.41 2.11 1.12
CA GLY A 30 19.00 0.78 1.21
C GLY A 30 20.01 0.73 2.33
N THR A 31 20.40 -0.49 2.69
CA THR A 31 21.40 -0.74 3.74
C THR A 31 22.35 -1.82 3.28
N ASP A 32 23.58 -1.79 3.77
CA ASP A 32 24.54 -2.85 3.49
C ASP A 32 24.09 -4.13 4.19
N ALA A 33 24.26 -5.28 3.55
CA ALA A 33 23.94 -6.58 4.14
C ALA A 33 24.88 -6.94 5.31
N ALA A 34 26.08 -6.36 5.34
CA ALA A 34 27.07 -6.55 6.41
C ALA A 34 26.75 -5.73 7.68
N ASP A 35 25.88 -4.71 7.59
CA ASP A 35 25.51 -3.91 8.75
C ASP A 35 24.66 -4.73 9.76
N PRO A 36 24.80 -4.46 11.08
CA PRO A 36 23.92 -5.03 12.10
C PRO A 36 22.43 -4.75 11.82
N LEU A 37 21.56 -5.72 12.09
CA LEU A 37 20.14 -5.65 11.73
C LEU A 37 19.43 -4.42 12.31
N ASP A 38 19.70 -4.10 13.58
CA ASP A 38 19.15 -2.93 14.27
C ASP A 38 19.51 -1.61 13.56
N VAL A 39 20.77 -1.45 13.15
CA VAL A 39 21.22 -0.30 12.34
C VAL A 39 20.49 -0.27 11.01
N ARG A 40 20.30 -1.43 10.37
CA ARG A 40 19.61 -1.51 9.08
C ARG A 40 18.14 -1.11 9.20
N VAL A 41 17.44 -1.61 10.21
CA VAL A 41 16.03 -1.26 10.47
C VAL A 41 15.90 0.23 10.81
N LEU A 42 16.81 0.78 11.62
CA LEU A 42 16.83 2.20 11.95
C LEU A 42 16.95 3.08 10.70
N ARG A 43 17.87 2.76 9.78
CA ARG A 43 18.03 3.53 8.53
C ARG A 43 16.77 3.52 7.66
N ILE A 44 16.06 2.39 7.59
CA ILE A 44 14.78 2.32 6.87
C ILE A 44 13.72 3.17 7.57
N TRP A 45 13.64 3.12 8.91
CA TRP A 45 12.72 3.95 9.69
C TRP A 45 12.98 5.44 9.47
N GLU A 46 14.24 5.89 9.56
CA GLU A 46 14.62 7.29 9.34
C GLU A 46 14.31 7.76 7.92
N ALA A 47 14.47 6.88 6.92
CA ALA A 47 14.09 7.18 5.55
C ALA A 47 12.57 7.38 5.41
N ALA A 48 11.78 6.50 6.03
CA ALA A 48 10.33 6.62 6.06
C ALA A 48 9.88 7.91 6.79
N GLU A 49 10.48 8.22 7.94
CA GLU A 49 10.21 9.45 8.69
C GLU A 49 10.44 10.69 7.84
N ARG A 50 11.59 10.78 7.15
CA ARG A 50 11.88 11.93 6.28
C ARG A 50 10.84 12.10 5.17
N TRP A 51 10.38 11.00 4.58
CA TRP A 51 9.35 11.05 3.55
C TRP A 51 8.00 11.51 4.10
N ILE A 52 7.58 10.92 5.22
CA ILE A 52 6.28 11.23 5.84
C ILE A 52 6.26 12.65 6.39
N GLU A 53 7.33 13.10 7.04
CA GLU A 53 7.42 14.46 7.60
C GLU A 53 7.47 15.52 6.50
N ARG A 54 8.23 15.27 5.42
CA ARG A 54 8.34 16.19 4.28
C ARG A 54 7.01 16.34 3.55
N TYR A 55 6.36 15.22 3.22
CA TYR A 55 5.23 15.22 2.29
C TYR A 55 3.86 15.17 2.96
N ARG A 56 3.77 14.71 4.21
CA ARG A 56 2.52 14.55 4.98
C ARG A 56 1.41 13.87 4.16
N PRO A 57 1.65 12.64 3.65
CA PRO A 57 0.69 11.98 2.78
C PRO A 57 -0.61 11.65 3.49
N ASP A 58 -1.74 11.68 2.76
CA ASP A 58 -3.06 11.32 3.30
C ASP A 58 -3.17 9.85 3.71
N ALA A 59 -2.39 8.98 3.05
CA ALA A 59 -2.33 7.56 3.33
C ALA A 59 -0.99 6.96 2.88
N LEU A 60 -0.60 5.87 3.53
CA LEU A 60 0.55 5.06 3.14
C LEU A 60 0.06 3.70 2.65
N ALA A 61 0.46 3.30 1.45
CA ALA A 61 0.13 1.99 0.89
C ALA A 61 1.36 1.06 0.85
N LEU A 62 1.16 -0.19 1.27
CA LEU A 62 2.16 -1.27 1.25
C LEU A 62 1.65 -2.50 0.51
N GLU A 63 2.56 -3.25 -0.10
CA GLU A 63 2.28 -4.60 -0.58
C GLU A 63 2.28 -5.61 0.59
N ARG A 64 1.38 -6.58 0.57
CA ARG A 64 1.36 -7.70 1.51
C ARG A 64 2.46 -8.70 1.17
N VAL A 65 3.23 -9.10 2.18
CA VAL A 65 4.28 -10.10 2.02
C VAL A 65 3.68 -11.50 2.13
N PHE A 66 3.74 -12.27 1.05
CA PHE A 66 3.30 -13.68 1.05
C PHE A 66 4.50 -14.61 1.27
N ALA A 67 4.34 -15.59 2.17
CA ALA A 67 5.40 -16.52 2.60
C ALA A 67 5.87 -17.52 1.51
N GLN A 68 5.55 -17.32 0.23
CA GLN A 68 5.96 -18.22 -0.85
C GLN A 68 7.41 -18.02 -1.32
N THR A 69 8.15 -17.08 -0.71
CA THR A 69 9.58 -16.82 -0.98
C THR A 69 10.45 -17.36 0.16
N SER A 70 11.77 -17.49 -0.04
CA SER A 70 12.71 -17.92 1.00
C SER A 70 12.51 -17.18 2.33
N VAL A 71 12.52 -17.94 3.42
CA VAL A 71 12.23 -17.46 4.79
C VAL A 71 13.07 -16.24 5.16
N ASN A 72 14.36 -16.23 4.79
CA ASN A 72 15.28 -15.12 5.08
C ASN A 72 14.85 -13.80 4.43
N THR A 73 14.36 -13.83 3.19
CA THR A 73 13.90 -12.63 2.49
C THR A 73 12.60 -12.11 3.12
N VAL A 74 11.67 -13.01 3.44
CA VAL A 74 10.39 -12.68 4.07
C VAL A 74 10.59 -11.98 5.41
N ILE A 75 11.51 -12.50 6.25
CA ILE A 75 11.82 -11.90 7.55
C ILE A 75 12.43 -10.50 7.38
N GLY A 76 13.36 -10.31 6.43
CA GLY A 76 13.94 -9.00 6.15
C GLY A 76 12.90 -7.97 5.71
N THR A 77 12.01 -8.34 4.79
CA THR A 77 10.89 -7.50 4.36
C THR A 77 9.95 -7.18 5.52
N ALA A 78 9.68 -8.13 6.42
CA ALA A 78 8.84 -7.90 7.60
C ALA A 78 9.45 -6.86 8.55
N HIS A 79 10.76 -6.92 8.81
CA HIS A 79 11.45 -5.91 9.63
C HIS A 79 11.39 -4.52 9.00
N ALA A 80 11.68 -4.41 7.69
CA ALA A 80 11.57 -3.14 6.96
C ALA A 80 10.13 -2.59 6.97
N SER A 81 9.13 -3.47 6.81
CA SER A 81 7.72 -3.11 6.87
C SER A 81 7.33 -2.60 8.26
N GLY A 82 7.79 -3.26 9.32
CA GLY A 82 7.58 -2.83 10.70
C GLY A 82 8.11 -1.40 10.95
N ALA A 83 9.31 -1.09 10.46
CA ALA A 83 9.87 0.26 10.52
C ALA A 83 8.98 1.29 9.82
N VAL A 84 8.57 1.02 8.57
CA VAL A 84 7.73 1.94 7.78
C VAL A 84 6.36 2.16 8.45
N ILE A 85 5.74 1.11 8.96
CA ILE A 85 4.41 1.19 9.60
C ILE A 85 4.50 1.93 10.94
N ALA A 86 5.55 1.71 11.72
CA ALA A 86 5.77 2.43 12.97
C ALA A 86 5.93 3.93 12.71
N SER A 87 6.67 4.31 11.66
CA SER A 87 6.80 5.69 11.23
C SER A 87 5.44 6.29 10.83
N ALA A 88 4.68 5.61 9.97
CA ALA A 88 3.34 6.06 9.57
C ALA A 88 2.40 6.28 10.76
N ALA A 89 2.37 5.32 11.70
CA ALA A 89 1.56 5.38 12.88
C ALA A 89 1.95 6.55 13.80
N ARG A 90 3.26 6.84 13.94
CA ARG A 90 3.77 7.98 14.71
C ARG A 90 3.23 9.32 14.21
N HIS A 91 3.07 9.45 12.89
CA HIS A 91 2.54 10.66 12.23
C HIS A 91 1.02 10.64 12.00
N GLY A 92 0.32 9.60 12.48
CA GLY A 92 -1.13 9.46 12.29
C GLY A 92 -1.55 9.17 10.85
N VAL A 93 -0.62 8.75 9.98
CA VAL A 93 -0.90 8.41 8.58
C VAL A 93 -1.51 7.00 8.52
N PRO A 94 -2.72 6.83 7.96
CA PRO A 94 -3.34 5.51 7.85
C PRO A 94 -2.57 4.63 6.87
N VAL A 95 -2.37 3.36 7.25
CA VAL A 95 -1.70 2.35 6.42
C VAL A 95 -2.71 1.44 5.75
N ALA A 96 -2.59 1.28 4.42
CA ALA A 96 -3.37 0.38 3.60
C ALA A 96 -2.50 -0.74 3.01
N TRP A 97 -3.10 -1.91 2.84
CA TRP A 97 -2.42 -3.12 2.38
C TRP A 97 -3.02 -3.62 1.06
N HIS A 98 -2.17 -3.95 0.09
CA HIS A 98 -2.57 -4.49 -1.20
C HIS A 98 -1.82 -5.79 -1.49
N THR A 99 -2.47 -6.77 -2.09
CA THR A 99 -1.82 -7.97 -2.59
C THR A 99 -1.11 -7.69 -3.93
N PRO A 100 -0.06 -8.45 -4.30
CA PRO A 100 0.59 -8.30 -5.59
C PRO A 100 -0.39 -8.41 -6.76
N SER A 101 -1.36 -9.33 -6.66
CA SER A 101 -2.41 -9.51 -7.67
C SER A 101 -3.32 -8.30 -7.77
N GLU A 102 -3.66 -7.64 -6.66
CA GLU A 102 -4.46 -6.41 -6.66
C GLU A 102 -3.72 -5.24 -7.30
N VAL A 103 -2.43 -5.09 -7.01
CA VAL A 103 -1.57 -4.06 -7.61
C VAL A 103 -1.48 -4.27 -9.11
N LYS A 104 -1.17 -5.49 -9.54
CA LYS A 104 -1.10 -5.85 -10.96
C LYS A 104 -2.42 -5.61 -11.66
N ALA A 105 -3.52 -6.14 -11.14
CA ALA A 105 -4.85 -5.97 -11.72
C ALA A 105 -5.26 -4.49 -11.81
N ALA A 106 -4.95 -3.69 -10.79
CA ALA A 106 -5.27 -2.26 -10.82
C ALA A 106 -4.51 -1.53 -11.92
N VAL A 107 -3.21 -1.81 -12.10
CA VAL A 107 -2.33 -1.08 -12.99
C VAL A 107 -2.41 -1.57 -14.44
N THR A 108 -2.54 -2.89 -14.66
CA THR A 108 -2.47 -3.50 -16.00
C THR A 108 -3.81 -4.05 -16.49
N GLY A 109 -4.81 -4.19 -15.61
CA GLY A 109 -6.05 -4.90 -15.89
C GLY A 109 -5.98 -6.42 -15.70
N GLU A 110 -4.79 -6.99 -15.44
CA GLU A 110 -4.56 -8.42 -15.27
C GLU A 110 -3.73 -8.71 -14.02
N GLY A 111 -4.29 -9.49 -13.08
CA GLY A 111 -3.63 -9.83 -11.81
C GLY A 111 -2.38 -10.70 -11.97
N ARG A 112 -2.24 -11.39 -13.12
CA ARG A 112 -1.08 -12.23 -13.43
C ARG A 112 0.01 -11.55 -14.25
N ALA A 113 -0.10 -10.23 -14.48
CA ALA A 113 0.89 -9.50 -15.29
C ALA A 113 2.33 -9.61 -14.75
N ASP A 114 3.30 -9.56 -15.67
CA ASP A 114 4.72 -9.52 -15.32
C ASP A 114 5.16 -8.11 -14.84
N LYS A 115 6.31 -8.04 -14.16
CA LYS A 115 6.84 -6.78 -13.61
C LYS A 115 7.12 -5.73 -14.69
N ALA A 116 7.60 -6.15 -15.86
CA ALA A 116 7.89 -5.23 -16.97
C ALA A 116 6.61 -4.55 -17.48
N SER A 117 5.50 -5.27 -17.52
CA SER A 117 4.19 -4.77 -17.91
C SER A 117 3.65 -3.76 -16.91
N VAL A 118 3.81 -4.03 -15.61
CA VAL A 118 3.49 -3.07 -14.55
C VAL A 118 4.30 -1.79 -14.73
N ALA A 119 5.62 -1.89 -14.90
CA ALA A 119 6.49 -0.72 -15.08
C ALA A 119 6.10 0.13 -16.31
N ARG A 120 5.81 -0.50 -17.46
CA ARG A 120 5.33 0.21 -18.66
C ARG A 120 4.00 0.94 -18.40
N MET A 121 3.10 0.32 -17.66
CA MET A 121 1.83 0.93 -17.31
C MET A 121 1.99 2.10 -16.34
N VAL A 122 2.89 2.01 -15.34
CA VAL A 122 3.21 3.13 -14.45
C VAL A 122 3.65 4.36 -15.24
N VAL A 123 4.56 4.19 -16.21
CA VAL A 123 5.01 5.26 -17.13
C VAL A 123 3.83 5.90 -17.85
N ARG A 124 2.96 5.06 -18.45
CA ARG A 124 1.79 5.53 -19.19
C ARG A 124 0.78 6.26 -18.32
N ILE A 125 0.51 5.76 -17.12
CA ILE A 125 -0.49 6.30 -16.18
C ILE A 125 -0.03 7.66 -15.66
N LEU A 126 1.24 7.76 -15.26
CA LEU A 126 1.83 8.98 -14.72
C LEU A 126 2.36 9.93 -15.81
N ARG A 127 2.18 9.55 -17.09
CA ARG A 127 2.61 10.33 -18.27
C ARG A 127 4.09 10.70 -18.22
N LEU A 128 4.93 9.75 -17.78
CA LEU A 128 6.37 9.93 -17.71
C LEU A 128 6.99 9.70 -19.09
N GLU A 129 8.07 10.42 -19.39
CA GLU A 129 8.84 10.22 -20.63
C GLU A 129 9.61 8.90 -20.61
N GLU A 130 10.14 8.52 -19.44
CA GLU A 130 10.87 7.28 -19.23
C GLU A 130 10.42 6.55 -17.96
N ALA A 131 10.81 5.27 -17.86
CA ALA A 131 10.62 4.50 -16.64
C ALA A 131 11.34 5.13 -15.44
N PRO A 132 10.66 5.28 -14.29
CA PRO A 132 11.30 5.80 -13.08
C PRO A 132 12.42 4.83 -12.66
N ARG A 133 13.61 5.39 -12.45
CA ARG A 133 14.78 4.64 -11.98
C ARG A 133 15.06 5.02 -10.53
N PRO A 134 15.46 4.06 -9.68
CA PRO A 134 15.67 2.62 -9.96
C PRO A 134 14.34 1.84 -10.06
N ALA A 135 14.39 0.57 -10.48
CA ALA A 135 13.21 -0.26 -10.74
C ALA A 135 12.20 -0.34 -9.56
N ASP A 136 12.66 -0.22 -8.32
CA ASP A 136 11.80 -0.24 -7.11
C ASP A 136 10.94 0.99 -6.97
N ALA A 137 11.33 2.10 -7.61
CA ALA A 137 10.49 3.27 -7.71
C ALA A 137 9.20 2.93 -8.48
N ALA A 138 9.29 2.10 -9.53
CA ALA A 138 8.12 1.66 -10.30
C ALA A 138 7.20 0.76 -9.45
N ASP A 139 7.74 -0.17 -8.67
CA ASP A 139 6.95 -1.04 -7.79
C ASP A 139 6.25 -0.18 -6.69
N ALA A 140 6.96 0.77 -6.08
CA ALA A 140 6.37 1.69 -5.10
C ALA A 140 5.27 2.60 -5.68
N LEU A 141 5.45 3.09 -6.91
CA LEU A 141 4.44 3.88 -7.62
C LEU A 141 3.23 3.04 -8.03
N ALA A 142 3.43 1.80 -8.46
CA ALA A 142 2.34 0.89 -8.79
C ALA A 142 1.43 0.64 -7.56
N ILE A 143 2.02 0.45 -6.38
CA ILE A 143 1.30 0.32 -5.11
C ILE A 143 0.50 1.60 -4.81
N ALA A 144 1.10 2.78 -5.00
CA ALA A 144 0.44 4.06 -4.78
C ALA A 144 -0.76 4.28 -5.73
N ILE A 145 -0.58 3.97 -7.02
CA ILE A 145 -1.65 4.04 -8.04
C ILE A 145 -2.79 3.09 -7.67
N CYS A 146 -2.47 1.83 -7.32
CA CYS A 146 -3.45 0.85 -6.88
C CYS A 146 -4.29 1.38 -5.71
N HIS A 147 -3.64 1.99 -4.72
CA HIS A 147 -4.34 2.58 -3.59
C HIS A 147 -5.25 3.75 -4.00
N GLY A 148 -4.71 4.74 -4.73
CA GLY A 148 -5.48 5.94 -5.10
C GLY A 148 -6.69 5.63 -5.99
N TRP A 149 -6.58 4.66 -6.90
CA TRP A 149 -7.71 4.23 -7.72
C TRP A 149 -8.77 3.42 -6.99
N ARG A 150 -8.43 2.74 -5.91
CA ARG A 150 -9.39 2.07 -5.03
C ARG A 150 -10.05 3.04 -4.04
N GLY A 151 -9.37 4.13 -3.68
CA GLY A 151 -9.89 5.18 -2.79
C GLY A 151 -10.86 6.16 -3.46
N GLY A 152 -10.77 6.34 -4.79
CA GLY A 152 -11.59 7.30 -5.54
C GLY A 152 -12.76 6.69 -6.31
N GLY A 153 -13.93 6.58 -5.68
CA GLY A 153 -15.20 6.77 -6.40
C GLY A 153 -16.03 5.57 -6.90
N THR A 154 -15.64 4.30 -6.71
CA THR A 154 -16.55 3.17 -7.00
C THR A 154 -16.42 2.05 -5.97
N GLY A 155 -17.24 2.15 -4.92
CA GLY A 155 -17.93 1.03 -4.31
C GLY A 155 -17.12 -0.21 -3.93
N VAL A 156 -16.19 -0.08 -2.98
CA VAL A 156 -16.14 -0.92 -1.78
C VAL A 156 -15.52 -0.01 -0.71
N ASP A 157 -16.21 0.23 0.39
CA ASP A 157 -15.59 0.73 1.62
C ASP A 157 -14.49 -0.26 2.03
N ALA A 158 -13.27 -0.06 1.49
CA ALA A 158 -12.13 -0.87 1.83
C ALA A 158 -11.71 -0.63 3.28
N THR A 159 -12.12 0.45 3.94
CA THR A 159 -11.93 0.59 5.40
C THR A 159 -12.72 -0.46 6.21
N ALA A 160 -13.80 -1.02 5.66
CA ALA A 160 -14.61 -2.06 6.31
C ALA A 160 -14.12 -3.49 6.03
N ARG A 161 -13.30 -3.71 4.99
CA ARG A 161 -12.81 -5.04 4.58
C ARG A 161 -11.31 -5.16 4.35
N THR A 162 -10.52 -4.10 4.60
CA THR A 162 -9.06 -4.23 4.63
C THR A 162 -8.70 -4.99 5.90
N GLU A 163 -8.70 -6.31 5.80
CA GLU A 163 -7.94 -7.16 6.71
C GLU A 163 -6.51 -6.61 6.71
N THR A 164 -6.03 -6.17 7.86
CA THR A 164 -4.61 -5.85 8.01
C THR A 164 -3.79 -7.13 7.83
N HIS A 165 -2.46 -7.01 7.73
CA HIS A 165 -1.52 -8.14 7.61
C HIS A 165 -1.69 -9.23 8.70
N GLN A 166 -2.55 -9.03 9.71
CA GLN A 166 -2.87 -9.99 10.77
C GLN A 166 -4.36 -9.98 11.20
N GLY A 167 -5.29 -9.49 10.36
CA GLY A 167 -6.73 -9.50 10.68
C GLY A 167 -7.20 -8.46 11.72
N ALA A 168 -6.34 -7.55 12.17
CA ALA A 168 -6.73 -6.40 12.99
C ALA A 168 -7.54 -5.36 12.19
N ARG A 169 -8.41 -4.59 12.86
CA ARG A 169 -9.20 -3.50 12.24
C ARG A 169 -8.35 -2.21 12.13
N PRO A 170 -8.44 -1.43 11.05
CA PRO A 170 -7.72 -0.16 10.92
C PRO A 170 -8.13 0.86 12.00
N LEU A 171 -7.18 1.63 12.52
CA LEU A 171 -7.43 2.70 13.50
C LEU A 171 -8.45 3.74 12.99
N ALA A 172 -8.47 4.04 11.69
CA ALA A 172 -9.44 4.95 11.08
C ALA A 172 -10.87 4.38 11.09
N ALA A 173 -11.03 3.06 10.91
CA ALA A 173 -12.33 2.38 10.94
C ALA A 173 -12.95 2.37 12.35
N ALA A 174 -12.13 2.55 13.41
CA ALA A 174 -12.63 2.70 14.77
C ALA A 174 -13.25 4.09 15.05
N ARG A 175 -13.02 5.10 14.19
CA ARG A 175 -13.41 6.50 14.43
C ARG A 175 -14.59 6.99 13.59
N SER A 176 -15.03 6.25 12.56
CA SER A 176 -16.17 6.64 11.72
C SER A 176 -17.42 5.82 12.06
N GLY A 177 -18.43 6.46 12.64
CA GLY A 177 -19.75 5.84 12.83
C GLY A 177 -20.40 5.48 11.50
N MET A 178 -21.12 4.35 11.44
CA MET A 178 -21.78 3.88 10.24
C MET A 178 -22.80 4.89 9.70
N THR A 179 -22.81 5.11 8.40
CA THR A 179 -23.81 5.91 7.71
C THR A 179 -25.18 5.22 7.72
N PRO A 180 -26.29 5.96 7.52
CA PRO A 180 -27.63 5.37 7.45
C PRO A 180 -27.78 4.28 6.38
N ALA A 181 -27.09 4.43 5.24
CA ALA A 181 -27.07 3.43 4.17
C ALA A 181 -26.36 2.14 4.58
N GLN A 182 -25.25 2.25 5.32
CA GLN A 182 -24.53 1.09 5.86
C GLN A 182 -25.36 0.34 6.91
N ARG A 183 -26.13 1.06 7.74
CA ARG A 183 -27.06 0.43 8.70
C ARG A 183 -28.19 -0.31 8.01
N ALA A 184 -28.81 0.30 7.00
CA ALA A 184 -29.89 -0.32 6.23
C ALA A 184 -29.43 -1.59 5.50
N TRP A 185 -28.21 -1.60 4.96
CA TRP A 185 -27.64 -2.77 4.30
C TRP A 185 -27.30 -3.90 5.29
N ALA A 186 -26.70 -3.57 6.44
CA ALA A 186 -26.41 -4.56 7.49
C ALA A 186 -27.67 -5.21 8.07
N GLU A 187 -28.75 -4.45 8.23
CA GLU A 187 -30.06 -4.98 8.65
C GLU A 187 -30.69 -5.90 7.60
N ALA A 188 -30.53 -5.58 6.31
CA ALA A 188 -31.01 -6.41 5.21
C ALA A 188 -30.23 -7.74 5.13
N GLU A 189 -28.90 -7.70 5.29
CA GLU A 189 -28.04 -8.88 5.30
C GLU A 189 -28.33 -9.80 6.51
N ALA A 190 -28.60 -9.20 7.68
CA ALA A 190 -28.98 -9.94 8.89
C ALA A 190 -30.35 -10.62 8.77
N ARG A 191 -31.30 -10.03 8.01
CA ARG A 191 -32.58 -10.66 7.69
C ARG A 191 -32.41 -11.83 6.70
N ALA A 192 -31.59 -11.65 5.67
CA ALA A 192 -31.30 -12.70 4.70
C ALA A 192 -30.66 -13.94 5.34
N ARG A 193 -29.77 -13.75 6.31
CA ARG A 193 -29.12 -14.86 7.05
C ARG A 193 -30.08 -15.61 8.00
N ARG A 194 -31.16 -14.97 8.46
CA ARG A 194 -32.19 -15.64 9.30
C ARG A 194 -33.21 -16.41 8.47
N GLY A 195 -33.40 -16.06 7.20
CA GLY A 195 -34.34 -16.74 6.30
C GLY A 195 -33.84 -18.03 5.65
N GLY A 196 -32.52 -18.29 5.69
CA GLY A 196 -31.90 -19.46 5.03
C GLY A 196 -31.69 -20.71 5.91
N ARG A 197 -32.32 -20.79 7.09
CA ARG A 197 -32.27 -21.96 7.99
C ARG A 197 -33.67 -22.53 8.29
N GLY A 198 -34.59 -22.47 7.32
CA GLY A 198 -35.88 -23.14 7.35
C GLY A 198 -35.89 -24.28 6.36
#